data_AF-Q22MX5-F1
#
_entry.id   AF-Q22MX5-F1
#
_cell.length_a   1.000
_cell.length_b   1.000
_cell.length_c   1.000
_cell.angle_alpha   90.00
_cell.angle_beta   90.00
_cell.angle_gamma   90.00
#
_symmetry.space_group_name_H-M   'P 1'
#
loop_
_entity.id
_entity.type
_entity.pdbx_description
1 polymer ?
#
loop_
_entity_poly.entity_id
_entity_poly.type
_entity_poly.pdbx_seq_one_letter_code
_entity_poly.pdbx_strand_id
1 'polypeptide(L)'
;MKISVIILLSLCLTAVLAAGKCQSHQAYLKAKAFLQDIANGNSQAATDAVNKFASYYENKNPSSSASSDDLGVCSQSGQYQGHQSCCDAKITKFIEKVVLFKVKPLQTQNNIVMKFLNALVKIINKPACSVKSGATKPSSTSDLINNSALTNLQALIKGHKTCKVQFATTIVQFTRGAVCTVCAGVDQLSSLFDSSGNLIISQSSADQFQTAITASLQCFKDAVSWTSVGSNPGLQAVVNEVFAAYLDNSCSSISNYVTKIQTIFASNGGVKTSGVCSSTTVFQKQPNCEGAQQGDSTIDSQVSSARFLEQMGFENIRVLQSADSTTSSSGGVNILVTSTTDSSIDPDGNVDTTTDSLGSSLLSSFLLSSLAVLFLILY
;
A
#
# COMPACT_ATOMS: atom_id res chain seq x y z
N MET A 1 26.10 22.77 48.91
CA MET A 1 24.66 22.43 48.82
C MET A 1 23.90 23.11 47.67
N LYS A 2 24.22 24.36 47.26
CA LYS A 2 23.45 25.07 46.21
C LYS A 2 23.66 24.55 44.78
N ILE A 3 24.86 24.10 44.40
CA ILE A 3 25.16 23.63 43.03
C ILE A 3 24.53 22.26 42.73
N SER A 4 24.55 21.33 43.69
CA SER A 4 23.97 19.99 43.51
C SER A 4 22.44 20.02 43.34
N VAL A 5 21.75 20.96 44.01
CA VAL A 5 20.29 21.16 43.84
C VAL A 5 19.96 21.80 42.50
N ILE A 6 20.78 22.74 42.01
CA ILE A 6 20.61 23.36 40.68
C ILE A 6 20.86 22.33 39.56
N ILE A 7 21.86 21.46 39.69
CA ILE A 7 22.12 20.39 38.72
C ILE A 7 20.97 19.37 38.72
N LEU A 8 20.46 18.98 39.90
CA LEU A 8 19.32 18.05 40.00
C LEU A 8 18.02 18.66 39.42
N LEU A 9 17.75 19.94 39.69
CA LEU A 9 16.63 20.66 39.07
C LEU A 9 16.81 20.82 37.56
N SER A 10 18.03 21.11 37.08
CA SER A 10 18.33 21.20 35.64
C SER A 10 18.13 19.85 34.94
N LEU A 11 18.53 18.74 35.57
CA LEU A 11 18.32 17.38 35.04
C LEU A 11 16.83 17.00 35.01
N CYS A 12 16.06 17.35 36.05
CA CYS A 12 14.61 17.18 36.06
C CYS A 12 13.91 18.07 35.01
N LEU A 13 14.35 19.32 34.82
CA LEU A 13 13.82 20.18 33.76
C LEU A 13 14.14 19.64 32.37
N THR A 14 15.32 19.09 32.12
CA THR A 14 15.64 18.48 30.81
C THR A 14 14.82 17.22 30.54
N ALA A 15 14.48 16.43 31.57
CA ALA A 15 13.62 15.25 31.42
C ALA A 15 12.15 15.64 31.13
N VAL A 16 11.65 16.71 31.76
CA VAL A 16 10.31 17.26 31.49
C VAL A 16 10.25 17.98 30.14
N LEU A 17 11.32 18.67 29.72
CA LEU A 17 11.43 19.32 28.40
C LEU A 17 11.64 18.31 27.26
N ALA A 18 12.24 17.15 27.52
CA ALA A 18 12.33 16.06 26.53
C ALA A 18 10.98 15.35 26.34
N ALA A 19 10.17 15.22 27.40
CA ALA A 19 8.82 14.67 27.35
C ALA A 19 7.81 15.57 26.58
N GLY A 20 8.19 16.81 26.25
CA GLY A 20 7.37 17.77 25.52
C GLY A 20 7.82 18.04 24.08
N LYS A 21 8.68 17.21 23.46
CA LYS A 21 9.14 17.40 22.07
C LYS A 21 8.53 16.37 21.12
N CYS A 22 8.21 16.80 19.92
CA CYS A 22 7.65 15.94 18.88
C CYS A 22 8.64 14.87 18.41
N GLN A 23 9.94 15.14 18.45
CA GLN A 23 10.98 14.17 18.07
C GLN A 23 10.90 12.82 18.80
N SER A 24 10.46 12.80 20.07
CA SER A 24 10.33 11.58 20.86
C SER A 24 8.95 10.92 20.79
N HIS A 25 8.04 11.44 19.96
CA HIS A 25 6.69 10.91 19.82
C HIS A 25 6.73 9.48 19.24
N GLN A 26 6.21 8.50 19.99
CA GLN A 26 6.36 7.09 19.66
C GLN A 26 5.78 6.70 18.28
N ALA A 27 4.60 7.24 17.94
CA ALA A 27 4.00 7.02 16.63
C ALA A 27 4.87 7.58 15.51
N TYR A 28 5.53 8.72 15.74
CA TYR A 28 6.40 9.37 14.76
C TYR A 28 7.63 8.50 14.48
N LEU A 29 8.28 7.96 15.52
CA LEU A 29 9.45 7.10 15.34
C LEU A 29 9.14 5.89 14.45
N LYS A 30 7.97 5.25 14.62
CA LYS A 30 7.52 4.14 13.78
C LYS A 30 7.14 4.61 12.38
N ALA A 31 6.36 5.68 12.26
CA ALA A 31 5.93 6.23 10.98
C ALA A 31 7.11 6.71 10.13
N LYS A 32 8.11 7.36 10.72
CA LYS A 32 9.31 7.85 10.02
C LYS A 32 10.02 6.73 9.26
N ALA A 33 10.35 5.64 9.95
CA ALA A 33 11.05 4.50 9.34
C ALA A 33 10.21 3.87 8.20
N PHE A 34 8.90 3.74 8.43
CA PHE A 34 7.98 3.20 7.43
C PHE A 34 7.83 4.10 6.20
N LEU A 35 7.68 5.42 6.39
CA LEU A 35 7.59 6.38 5.30
C LEU A 35 8.89 6.46 4.50
N GLN A 36 10.05 6.35 5.16
CA GLN A 36 11.34 6.26 4.48
C GLN A 36 11.40 5.01 3.57
N ASP A 37 10.94 3.86 4.06
CA ASP A 37 10.90 2.62 3.30
C ASP A 37 9.92 2.65 2.10
N ILE A 38 8.79 3.36 2.25
CA ILE A 38 7.86 3.63 1.15
C ILE A 38 8.51 4.56 0.10
N ALA A 39 9.15 5.64 0.53
CA ALA A 39 9.74 6.64 -0.35
C ALA A 39 10.95 6.12 -1.15
N ASN A 40 11.80 5.31 -0.51
CA ASN A 40 12.97 4.69 -1.14
C ASN A 40 12.59 3.79 -2.33
N GLY A 41 11.39 3.20 -2.32
CA GLY A 41 10.86 2.42 -3.42
C GLY A 41 10.31 3.24 -4.59
N ASN A 42 10.38 4.58 -4.53
CA ASN A 42 9.68 5.47 -5.47
C ASN A 42 10.62 6.41 -6.24
N SER A 43 11.14 7.47 -5.62
CA SER A 43 12.03 8.45 -6.26
C SER A 43 12.82 9.28 -5.24
N GLN A 44 13.89 9.93 -5.67
CA GLN A 44 14.65 10.86 -4.80
C GLN A 44 13.76 11.99 -4.25
N ALA A 45 12.84 12.52 -5.07
CA ALA A 45 11.90 13.55 -4.64
C ALA A 45 10.97 13.06 -3.51
N ALA A 46 10.57 11.78 -3.54
CA ALA A 46 9.79 11.17 -2.45
C ALA A 46 10.62 11.07 -1.16
N THR A 47 11.88 10.63 -1.27
CA THR A 47 12.80 10.56 -0.13
C THR A 47 13.04 11.95 0.48
N ASP A 48 13.24 12.97 -0.35
CA ASP A 48 13.42 14.35 0.09
C ASP A 48 12.16 14.90 0.79
N ALA A 49 10.97 14.58 0.29
CA ALA A 49 9.70 14.96 0.91
C ALA A 49 9.55 14.35 2.32
N VAL A 50 9.86 13.06 2.47
CA VAL A 50 9.85 12.38 3.78
C VAL A 50 10.90 12.96 4.73
N ASN A 51 12.09 13.29 4.24
CA ASN A 51 13.13 13.92 5.06
C ASN A 51 12.71 15.32 5.53
N LYS A 52 12.09 16.12 4.66
CA LYS A 52 11.52 17.42 5.04
C LYS A 52 10.43 17.27 6.09
N PHE A 53 9.57 16.27 5.96
CA PHE A 53 8.57 15.93 6.98
C PHE A 53 9.23 15.59 8.33
N ALA A 54 10.23 14.71 8.32
CA ALA A 54 10.95 14.33 9.53
C ALA A 54 11.58 15.56 10.21
N SER A 55 12.30 16.39 9.45
CA SER A 55 12.89 17.62 9.99
C SER A 55 11.85 18.60 10.51
N TYR A 56 10.71 18.75 9.83
CA TYR A 56 9.63 19.63 10.27
C TYR A 56 9.01 19.14 11.59
N TYR A 57 8.70 17.85 11.67
CA TYR A 57 8.08 17.24 12.84
C TYR A 57 9.03 17.25 14.05
N GLU A 58 10.31 16.93 13.86
CA GLU A 58 11.30 16.86 14.96
C GLU A 58 11.56 18.23 15.62
N ASN A 59 11.47 19.31 14.86
CA ASN A 59 11.68 20.67 15.36
C ASN A 59 10.42 21.30 15.98
N LYS A 60 9.29 20.60 15.95
CA LYS A 60 8.03 21.08 16.52
C LYS A 60 7.92 20.76 18.02
N ASN A 61 7.13 21.59 18.69
CA ASN A 61 6.61 21.31 20.02
C ASN A 61 5.09 21.05 19.90
N PRO A 62 4.51 20.20 20.77
CA PRO A 62 3.07 20.02 20.84
C PRO A 62 2.40 21.37 21.12
N SER A 63 1.51 21.80 20.23
CA SER A 63 0.76 23.05 20.34
C SER A 63 -0.66 22.80 20.87
N SER A 64 -1.39 23.88 21.14
CA SER A 64 -2.79 23.85 21.55
C SER A 64 -3.63 22.90 20.70
N SER A 65 -4.67 22.33 21.32
CA SER A 65 -5.64 21.41 20.76
C SER A 65 -5.85 21.56 19.25
N ALA A 66 -5.41 20.56 18.48
CA ALA A 66 -5.54 20.59 17.03
C ALA A 66 -7.02 20.60 16.63
N SER A 67 -7.41 21.53 15.75
CA SER A 67 -8.77 21.62 15.22
C SER A 67 -9.01 20.52 14.18
N SER A 68 -10.28 20.30 13.81
CA SER A 68 -10.61 19.40 12.69
C SER A 68 -9.93 19.85 11.38
N ASP A 69 -9.84 21.16 11.15
CA ASP A 69 -9.22 21.72 9.94
C ASP A 69 -7.71 21.50 9.92
N ASP A 70 -7.04 21.59 11.07
CA ASP A 70 -5.63 21.24 11.20
C ASP A 70 -5.38 19.75 10.96
N LEU A 71 -6.33 18.91 11.38
CA LEU A 71 -6.20 17.46 11.32
C LEU A 71 -6.62 16.88 9.96
N GLY A 72 -7.38 17.61 9.15
CA GLY A 72 -7.79 17.19 7.80
C GLY A 72 -8.35 15.77 7.78
N VAL A 73 -7.82 14.92 6.90
CA VAL A 73 -8.23 13.50 6.79
C VAL A 73 -8.03 12.71 8.10
N CYS A 74 -7.07 13.09 8.94
CA CYS A 74 -6.84 12.43 10.22
C CYS A 74 -7.91 12.77 11.27
N SER A 75 -8.80 13.74 11.00
CA SER A 75 -9.88 14.12 11.92
C SER A 75 -11.08 13.17 11.89
N GLN A 76 -11.16 12.26 10.91
CA GLN A 76 -12.34 11.40 10.63
C GLN A 76 -12.79 10.53 11.81
N SER A 77 -11.88 10.10 12.69
CA SER A 77 -12.22 9.32 13.88
C SER A 77 -12.53 10.18 15.12
N GLY A 78 -12.32 11.50 15.04
CA GLY A 78 -12.39 12.42 16.18
C GLY A 78 -11.30 12.20 17.24
N GLN A 79 -10.47 11.16 17.09
CA GLN A 79 -9.58 10.67 18.16
C GLN A 79 -8.49 11.67 18.55
N TYR A 80 -8.07 12.52 17.62
CA TYR A 80 -6.95 13.45 17.81
C TYR A 80 -7.40 14.90 18.07
N GLN A 81 -8.69 15.20 17.86
CA GLN A 81 -9.23 16.55 18.01
C GLN A 81 -9.24 16.93 19.50
N GLY A 82 -8.92 18.18 19.82
CA GLY A 82 -8.99 18.65 21.21
C GLY A 82 -7.74 18.36 22.05
N HIS A 83 -6.77 17.60 21.54
CA HIS A 83 -5.58 17.17 22.28
C HIS A 83 -4.31 17.94 21.89
N GLN A 84 -3.39 18.10 22.83
CA GLN A 84 -2.12 18.78 22.60
C GLN A 84 -1.20 17.88 21.74
N SER A 85 -1.12 18.18 20.45
CA SER A 85 -0.42 17.33 19.48
C SER A 85 0.64 18.09 18.69
N CYS A 86 1.46 17.31 18.01
CA CYS A 86 2.49 17.82 17.09
C CYS A 86 1.95 18.13 15.69
N CYS A 87 0.71 17.72 15.39
CA CYS A 87 0.14 17.87 14.07
C CYS A 87 -0.37 19.29 13.80
N ASP A 88 -0.31 19.66 12.53
CA ASP A 88 -1.02 20.79 11.95
C ASP A 88 -1.45 20.43 10.52
N ALA A 89 -2.10 21.40 9.86
CA ALA A 89 -2.54 21.25 8.48
C ALA A 89 -1.41 20.86 7.51
N LYS A 90 -0.16 21.25 7.75
CA LYS A 90 0.98 20.91 6.87
C LYS A 90 1.34 19.44 7.01
N ILE A 91 1.41 18.94 8.24
CA ILE A 91 1.66 17.53 8.51
C ILE A 91 0.54 16.65 7.95
N THR A 92 -0.72 17.01 8.18
CA THR A 92 -1.85 16.16 7.75
C THR A 92 -2.03 16.15 6.24
N LYS A 93 -1.81 17.28 5.54
CA LYS A 93 -1.72 17.32 4.07
C LYS A 93 -0.57 16.48 3.52
N PHE A 94 0.59 16.49 4.19
CA PHE A 94 1.70 15.61 3.82
C PHE A 94 1.31 14.14 3.98
N ILE A 95 0.70 13.75 5.11
CA ILE A 95 0.24 12.37 5.37
C ILE A 95 -0.76 11.92 4.31
N GLU A 96 -1.68 12.79 3.91
CA GLU A 96 -2.67 12.49 2.88
C GLU A 96 -2.02 12.06 1.55
N LYS A 97 -0.92 12.70 1.17
CA LYS A 97 -0.22 12.50 -0.11
C LYS A 97 0.88 11.44 -0.05
N VAL A 98 1.66 11.38 1.04
CA VAL A 98 2.81 10.48 1.16
C VAL A 98 2.42 9.00 1.05
N VAL A 99 1.23 8.64 1.50
CA VAL A 99 0.71 7.27 1.41
C VAL A 99 0.47 6.83 -0.04
N LEU A 100 0.25 7.78 -0.96
CA LEU A 100 0.08 7.52 -2.39
C LEU A 100 1.37 7.02 -3.04
N PHE A 101 2.54 7.20 -2.42
CA PHE A 101 3.78 6.57 -2.88
C PHE A 101 3.72 5.04 -2.92
N LYS A 102 2.76 4.41 -2.21
CA LYS A 102 2.50 2.96 -2.32
C LYS A 102 1.77 2.56 -3.60
N VAL A 103 1.02 3.47 -4.22
CA VAL A 103 0.13 3.14 -5.35
C VAL A 103 0.91 2.60 -6.53
N LYS A 104 1.91 3.35 -7.01
CA LYS A 104 2.68 2.97 -8.21
C LYS A 104 3.34 1.58 -8.07
N PRO A 105 4.08 1.27 -6.99
CA PRO A 105 4.62 -0.08 -6.77
C PRO A 105 3.55 -1.19 -6.78
N LEU A 106 2.35 -0.96 -6.25
CA LEU A 106 1.26 -1.94 -6.28
C LEU A 106 0.70 -2.13 -7.69
N GLN A 107 0.53 -1.04 -8.43
CA GLN A 107 -0.06 -1.07 -9.77
C GLN A 107 0.91 -1.60 -10.85
N THR A 108 2.22 -1.40 -10.72
CA THR A 108 3.20 -1.85 -11.73
C THR A 108 3.55 -3.33 -11.62
N GLN A 109 3.13 -4.02 -10.57
CA GLN A 109 3.38 -5.46 -10.42
C GLN A 109 2.59 -6.29 -11.44
N ASN A 110 3.23 -7.33 -11.98
CA ASN A 110 2.59 -8.33 -12.83
C ASN A 110 1.62 -9.19 -12.02
N ASN A 111 0.39 -8.71 -11.93
CA ASN A 111 -0.73 -9.44 -11.33
C ASN A 111 -1.16 -10.64 -12.19
N ILE A 112 -2.06 -11.45 -11.64
CA ILE A 112 -2.52 -12.70 -12.24
C ILE A 112 -3.17 -12.53 -13.63
N VAL A 113 -3.85 -11.41 -13.89
CA VAL A 113 -4.46 -11.13 -15.20
C VAL A 113 -3.37 -10.78 -16.23
N MET A 114 -2.35 -10.00 -15.85
CA MET A 114 -1.21 -9.73 -16.74
C MET A 114 -0.44 -11.01 -17.08
N LYS A 115 -0.28 -11.93 -16.12
CA LYS A 115 0.29 -13.27 -16.36
C LYS A 115 -0.54 -14.06 -17.38
N PHE A 116 -1.88 -14.00 -17.28
CA PHE A 116 -2.78 -14.61 -18.26
C PHE A 116 -2.60 -14.01 -19.66
N LEU A 117 -2.57 -12.68 -19.79
CA LEU A 117 -2.35 -12.02 -21.09
C LEU A 117 -0.99 -12.38 -21.69
N ASN A 118 0.07 -12.43 -20.86
CA ASN A 118 1.39 -12.89 -21.29
C ASN A 118 1.34 -14.33 -21.82
N ALA A 119 0.57 -15.22 -21.19
CA ALA A 119 0.38 -16.58 -21.67
C ALA A 119 -0.30 -16.63 -23.04
N LEU A 120 -1.35 -15.83 -23.25
CA LEU A 120 -2.04 -15.74 -24.54
C LEU A 120 -1.10 -15.27 -25.66
N VAL A 121 -0.35 -14.18 -25.44
CA VAL A 121 0.63 -13.66 -26.42
C VAL A 121 1.65 -14.75 -26.77
N LYS A 122 2.21 -15.43 -25.77
CA LYS A 122 3.19 -16.50 -25.99
C LYS A 122 2.63 -17.67 -26.79
N ILE A 123 1.37 -18.07 -26.55
CA ILE A 123 0.72 -19.15 -27.29
C ILE A 123 0.44 -18.74 -28.73
N ILE A 124 -0.10 -17.54 -28.96
CA ILE A 124 -0.37 -17.04 -30.31
C ILE A 124 0.92 -16.99 -31.15
N ASN A 125 2.05 -16.64 -30.53
CA ASN A 125 3.35 -16.58 -31.19
C ASN A 125 4.08 -17.92 -31.31
N LYS A 126 3.49 -19.06 -30.90
CA LYS A 126 4.10 -20.37 -31.14
C LYS A 126 4.25 -20.64 -32.65
N PRO A 127 5.39 -21.22 -33.09
CA PRO A 127 5.61 -21.53 -34.51
C PRO A 127 4.60 -22.52 -35.09
N ALA A 128 4.05 -23.41 -34.26
CA ALA A 128 3.08 -24.43 -34.68
C ALA A 128 1.69 -23.86 -35.04
N CYS A 129 1.46 -22.56 -34.87
CA CYS A 129 0.18 -21.93 -35.12
C CYS A 129 0.30 -20.83 -36.16
N SER A 130 -0.40 -21.02 -37.27
CA SER A 130 -0.51 -20.06 -38.36
C SER A 130 -1.46 -18.92 -37.98
N VAL A 131 -1.21 -17.75 -38.58
CA VAL A 131 -2.03 -16.56 -38.37
C VAL A 131 -3.28 -16.63 -39.21
N LYS A 132 -4.41 -16.20 -38.65
CA LYS A 132 -5.64 -16.00 -39.42
C LYS A 132 -5.41 -14.99 -40.55
N SER A 133 -5.93 -15.28 -41.74
CA SER A 133 -5.82 -14.36 -42.89
C SER A 133 -6.30 -12.94 -42.52
N GLY A 134 -5.46 -11.93 -42.80
CA GLY A 134 -5.73 -10.52 -42.50
C GLY A 134 -5.48 -10.10 -41.05
N ALA A 135 -5.09 -11.01 -40.16
CA ALA A 135 -4.71 -10.69 -38.79
C ALA A 135 -3.18 -10.50 -38.65
N THR A 136 -2.78 -9.71 -37.66
CA THR A 136 -1.38 -9.56 -37.24
C THR A 136 -1.24 -10.13 -35.83
N LYS A 137 -0.25 -11.01 -35.58
CA LYS A 137 -0.02 -11.54 -34.23
C LYS A 137 0.34 -10.38 -33.27
N PRO A 138 -0.21 -10.37 -32.04
CA PRO A 138 0.23 -9.43 -31.03
C PRO A 138 1.69 -9.73 -30.65
N SER A 139 2.54 -8.71 -30.61
CA SER A 139 3.92 -8.80 -30.14
C SER A 139 4.04 -8.69 -28.62
N SER A 140 3.07 -8.04 -27.99
CA SER A 140 3.05 -7.73 -26.56
C SER A 140 1.65 -7.83 -25.96
N THR A 141 1.55 -7.78 -24.63
CA THR A 141 0.26 -7.68 -23.94
C THR A 141 -0.43 -6.35 -24.21
N SER A 142 0.31 -5.29 -24.48
CA SER A 142 -0.23 -3.99 -24.90
C SER A 142 -1.02 -4.10 -26.19
N ASP A 143 -0.59 -4.92 -27.15
CA ASP A 143 -1.32 -5.13 -28.42
C ASP A 143 -2.67 -5.81 -28.17
N LEU A 144 -2.72 -6.76 -27.23
CA LEU A 144 -3.99 -7.36 -26.80
C LEU A 144 -4.88 -6.35 -26.07
N ILE A 145 -4.31 -5.58 -25.14
CA ILE A 145 -5.04 -4.58 -24.35
C ILE A 145 -5.65 -3.50 -25.24
N ASN A 146 -4.92 -3.07 -26.27
CA ASN A 146 -5.36 -2.01 -27.18
C ASN A 146 -6.33 -2.50 -28.27
N ASN A 147 -6.51 -3.82 -28.43
CA ASN A 147 -7.45 -4.36 -29.40
C ASN A 147 -8.89 -4.31 -28.85
N SER A 148 -9.58 -3.20 -29.15
CA SER A 148 -10.96 -2.93 -28.73
C SER A 148 -12.02 -3.85 -29.36
N ALA A 149 -11.69 -4.60 -30.42
CA ALA A 149 -12.61 -5.54 -31.05
C ALA A 149 -12.81 -6.83 -30.22
N LEU A 150 -11.91 -7.11 -29.26
CA LEU A 150 -11.98 -8.28 -28.39
C LEU A 150 -12.83 -7.96 -27.15
N THR A 151 -14.15 -7.97 -27.33
CA THR A 151 -15.14 -7.53 -26.32
C THR A 151 -15.04 -8.23 -24.96
N ASN A 152 -14.85 -9.55 -24.92
CA ASN A 152 -14.68 -10.30 -23.67
C ASN A 152 -13.35 -9.94 -23.01
N LEU A 153 -12.28 -9.82 -23.81
CA LEU A 153 -10.99 -9.35 -23.30
C LEU A 153 -11.09 -7.93 -22.70
N GLN A 154 -11.80 -7.02 -23.36
CA GLN A 154 -11.99 -5.65 -22.86
C GLN A 154 -12.81 -5.62 -21.57
N ALA A 155 -13.82 -6.48 -21.44
CA ALA A 155 -14.56 -6.65 -20.18
C ALA A 155 -13.67 -7.16 -19.05
N LEU A 156 -12.81 -8.16 -19.32
CA LEU A 156 -11.82 -8.65 -18.36
C LEU A 156 -10.83 -7.54 -17.93
N ILE A 157 -10.27 -6.78 -18.89
CA ILE A 157 -9.33 -5.69 -18.61
C ILE A 157 -9.99 -4.60 -17.75
N LYS A 158 -11.24 -4.22 -18.06
CA LYS A 158 -11.97 -3.23 -17.27
C LYS A 158 -12.22 -3.71 -15.83
N GLY A 159 -12.65 -4.97 -15.66
CA GLY A 159 -12.83 -5.58 -14.35
C GLY A 159 -11.54 -5.60 -13.55
N HIS A 160 -10.46 -6.06 -14.18
CA HIS A 160 -9.10 -6.05 -13.62
C HIS A 160 -8.63 -4.68 -13.15
N LYS A 161 -8.78 -3.64 -13.98
CA LYS A 161 -8.43 -2.25 -13.63
C LYS A 161 -9.22 -1.77 -12.40
N THR A 162 -10.47 -2.21 -12.27
CA THR A 162 -11.30 -1.90 -11.10
C THR A 162 -10.76 -2.59 -9.84
N CYS A 163 -10.45 -3.88 -9.90
CA CYS A 163 -9.87 -4.62 -8.77
C CYS A 163 -8.55 -4.00 -8.29
N LYS A 164 -7.71 -3.59 -9.24
CA LYS A 164 -6.45 -2.86 -9.00
C LYS A 164 -6.64 -1.58 -8.18
N VAL A 165 -7.58 -0.73 -8.61
CA VAL A 165 -7.86 0.53 -7.92
C VAL A 165 -8.42 0.25 -6.53
N GLN A 166 -9.38 -0.67 -6.39
CA GLN A 166 -9.95 -1.05 -5.09
C GLN A 166 -8.86 -1.51 -4.10
N PHE A 167 -8.00 -2.43 -4.53
CA PHE A 167 -6.92 -2.96 -3.71
C PHE A 167 -5.94 -1.87 -3.27
N ALA A 168 -5.47 -1.04 -4.20
CA ALA A 168 -4.55 0.06 -3.89
C ALA A 168 -5.19 1.08 -2.95
N THR A 169 -6.47 1.43 -3.16
CA THR A 169 -7.23 2.32 -2.28
C THR A 169 -7.30 1.76 -0.86
N THR A 170 -7.64 0.48 -0.68
CA THR A 170 -7.70 -0.12 0.67
C THR A 170 -6.33 -0.09 1.36
N ILE A 171 -5.24 -0.41 0.66
CA ILE A 171 -3.88 -0.36 1.23
C ILE A 171 -3.47 1.08 1.57
N VAL A 172 -3.81 2.06 0.73
CA VAL A 172 -3.57 3.49 0.98
C VAL A 172 -4.34 3.97 2.21
N GLN A 173 -5.62 3.64 2.32
CA GLN A 173 -6.46 4.02 3.47
C GLN A 173 -5.97 3.41 4.77
N PHE A 174 -5.56 2.14 4.74
CA PHE A 174 -4.92 1.44 5.86
C PHE A 174 -3.63 2.13 6.32
N THR A 175 -2.76 2.44 5.35
CA THR A 175 -1.49 3.13 5.59
C THR A 175 -1.74 4.53 6.16
N ARG A 176 -2.74 5.25 5.64
CA ARG A 176 -3.13 6.59 6.09
C ARG A 176 -3.60 6.58 7.54
N GLY A 177 -4.50 5.67 7.92
CA GLY A 177 -4.99 5.61 9.30
C GLY A 177 -3.88 5.27 10.29
N ALA A 178 -2.99 4.34 9.94
CA ALA A 178 -1.82 4.05 10.76
C ALA A 178 -0.91 5.28 10.91
N VAL A 179 -0.59 6.00 9.82
CA VAL A 179 0.30 7.17 9.87
C VAL A 179 -0.36 8.39 10.54
N CYS A 180 -1.68 8.54 10.48
CA CYS A 180 -2.40 9.60 11.20
C CYS A 180 -2.20 9.57 12.73
N THR A 181 -1.74 8.45 13.29
CA THR A 181 -1.37 8.36 14.71
C THR A 181 -0.22 9.27 15.13
N VAL A 182 0.55 9.83 14.20
CA VAL A 182 1.51 10.92 14.51
C VAL A 182 0.82 12.20 14.98
N CYS A 183 -0.50 12.29 14.82
CA CYS A 183 -1.33 13.37 15.34
C CYS A 183 -1.93 13.10 16.71
N ALA A 184 -1.65 11.94 17.32
CA ALA A 184 -2.06 11.67 18.68
C ALA A 184 -1.56 12.77 19.63
N GLY A 185 -2.40 13.14 20.59
CA GLY A 185 -1.96 14.01 21.68
C GLY A 185 -0.91 13.32 22.52
N VAL A 186 0.05 14.09 23.05
CA VAL A 186 1.06 13.55 23.99
C VAL A 186 0.40 12.95 25.24
N ASP A 187 -0.79 13.44 25.59
CA ASP A 187 -1.65 12.97 26.67
C ASP A 187 -2.45 11.69 26.34
N GLN A 188 -2.55 11.31 25.07
CA GLN A 188 -3.32 10.15 24.61
C GLN A 188 -2.47 8.92 24.27
N LEU A 189 -1.13 9.04 24.24
CA LEU A 189 -0.26 7.97 23.75
C LEU A 189 -0.48 6.64 24.49
N SER A 190 -0.68 6.65 25.80
CA SER A 190 -0.94 5.45 26.60
C SER A 190 -2.29 4.77 26.33
N SER A 191 -3.23 5.47 25.70
CA SER A 191 -4.52 4.92 25.28
C SER A 191 -4.50 4.33 23.87
N LEU A 192 -3.50 4.72 23.07
CA LEU A 192 -3.35 4.28 21.68
C LEU A 192 -2.19 3.31 21.47
N PHE A 193 -1.28 3.21 22.44
CA PHE A 193 -0.17 2.27 22.43
C PHE A 193 -0.15 1.46 23.71
N ASP A 194 0.08 0.15 23.59
CA ASP A 194 0.24 -0.71 24.76
C ASP A 194 1.62 -0.52 25.43
N SER A 195 1.85 -1.22 26.53
CA SER A 195 3.10 -1.16 27.30
C SER A 195 4.33 -1.68 26.54
N SER A 196 4.13 -2.47 25.48
CA SER A 196 5.20 -2.94 24.58
C SER A 196 5.43 -1.96 23.42
N GLY A 197 4.64 -0.89 23.39
CA GLY A 197 4.68 0.15 22.39
C GLY A 197 4.06 -0.25 21.05
N ASN A 198 3.19 -1.25 21.05
CA ASN A 198 2.41 -1.65 19.89
C ASN A 198 1.16 -0.77 19.76
N LEU A 199 0.72 -0.49 18.54
CA LEU A 199 -0.47 0.32 18.33
C LEU A 199 -1.71 -0.49 18.71
N ILE A 200 -2.63 0.10 19.46
CA ILE A 200 -3.92 -0.50 19.77
C ILE A 200 -4.89 -0.14 18.65
N ILE A 201 -5.37 -1.14 17.93
CA ILE A 201 -6.28 -0.96 16.80
C ILE A 201 -7.70 -1.29 17.23
N SER A 202 -8.65 -0.46 16.82
CA SER A 202 -10.07 -0.76 17.03
C SER A 202 -10.47 -1.99 16.23
N GLN A 203 -11.08 -2.97 16.88
CA GLN A 203 -11.54 -4.20 16.23
C GLN A 203 -12.48 -3.90 15.05
N SER A 204 -13.38 -2.92 15.17
CA SER A 204 -14.29 -2.56 14.07
C SER A 204 -13.53 -2.04 12.84
N SER A 205 -12.46 -1.28 13.05
CA SER A 205 -11.58 -0.80 11.97
C SER A 205 -10.78 -1.94 11.35
N ALA A 206 -10.28 -2.87 12.17
CA ALA A 206 -9.62 -4.09 11.70
C ALA A 206 -10.57 -4.94 10.84
N ASP A 207 -11.80 -5.15 11.27
CA ASP A 207 -12.81 -5.93 10.55
C ASP A 207 -13.21 -5.26 9.22
N GLN A 208 -13.33 -3.92 9.20
CA GLN A 208 -13.58 -3.16 7.98
C GLN A 208 -12.43 -3.29 6.99
N PHE A 209 -11.18 -3.17 7.44
CA PHE A 209 -10.02 -3.40 6.59
C PHE A 209 -10.01 -4.83 6.04
N GLN A 210 -10.23 -5.84 6.89
CA GLN A 210 -10.26 -7.24 6.47
C GLN A 210 -11.36 -7.50 5.43
N THR A 211 -12.53 -6.90 5.62
CA THR A 211 -13.64 -6.99 4.66
C THR A 211 -13.26 -6.36 3.32
N ALA A 212 -12.74 -5.13 3.34
CA ALA A 212 -12.38 -4.39 2.13
C ALA A 212 -11.24 -5.06 1.35
N ILE A 213 -10.22 -5.55 2.04
CA ILE A 213 -9.07 -6.20 1.41
C ILE A 213 -9.44 -7.59 0.87
N THR A 214 -10.26 -8.36 1.60
CA THR A 214 -10.78 -9.65 1.13
C THR A 214 -11.65 -9.45 -0.11
N ALA A 215 -12.52 -8.44 -0.13
CA ALA A 215 -13.34 -8.13 -1.30
C ALA A 215 -12.48 -7.75 -2.52
N SER A 216 -11.43 -6.97 -2.32
CA SER A 216 -10.47 -6.59 -3.37
C SER A 216 -9.72 -7.81 -3.93
N LEU A 217 -9.27 -8.72 -3.07
CA LEU A 217 -8.60 -9.96 -3.49
C LEU A 217 -9.57 -10.94 -4.15
N GLN A 218 -10.83 -10.99 -3.67
CA GLN A 218 -11.89 -11.76 -4.30
C GLN A 218 -12.18 -11.25 -5.72
N CYS A 219 -12.16 -9.93 -5.95
CA CYS A 219 -12.26 -9.34 -7.28
C CYS A 219 -11.17 -9.90 -8.23
N PHE A 220 -9.90 -9.98 -7.79
CA PHE A 220 -8.82 -10.58 -8.58
C PHE A 220 -9.04 -12.08 -8.82
N LYS A 221 -9.49 -12.82 -7.80
CA LYS A 221 -9.81 -14.24 -7.91
C LYS A 221 -10.92 -14.50 -8.92
N ASP A 222 -11.99 -13.71 -8.86
CA ASP A 222 -13.12 -13.78 -9.78
C ASP A 222 -12.70 -13.41 -11.19
N ALA A 223 -11.83 -12.40 -11.36
CA ALA A 223 -11.30 -11.97 -12.66
C ALA A 223 -10.62 -13.11 -13.43
N VAL A 224 -9.99 -14.06 -12.74
CA VAL A 224 -9.30 -15.21 -13.36
C VAL A 224 -10.05 -16.52 -13.19
N SER A 225 -11.34 -16.46 -12.87
CA SER A 225 -12.22 -17.63 -12.94
C SER A 225 -12.29 -18.17 -14.36
N TRP A 226 -12.21 -19.49 -14.51
CA TRP A 226 -12.34 -20.14 -15.81
C TRP A 226 -13.71 -19.89 -16.44
N THR A 227 -14.76 -19.97 -15.61
CA THR A 227 -16.16 -19.70 -15.99
C THR A 227 -16.58 -18.30 -15.60
N SER A 228 -17.68 -17.81 -16.19
CA SER A 228 -18.22 -16.49 -15.91
C SER A 228 -18.64 -16.32 -14.44
N VAL A 229 -18.32 -15.18 -13.85
CA VAL A 229 -18.72 -14.79 -12.48
C VAL A 229 -19.18 -13.34 -12.50
N GLY A 230 -20.45 -13.09 -12.20
CA GLY A 230 -21.03 -11.74 -12.24
C GLY A 230 -20.85 -11.09 -13.61
N SER A 231 -20.16 -9.94 -13.64
CA SER A 231 -19.83 -9.22 -14.88
C SER A 231 -18.53 -9.67 -15.56
N ASN A 232 -17.79 -10.62 -14.98
CA ASN A 232 -16.61 -11.19 -15.62
C ASN A 232 -17.01 -12.28 -16.63
N PRO A 233 -16.63 -12.17 -17.92
CA PRO A 233 -16.92 -13.21 -18.92
C PRO A 233 -16.29 -14.58 -18.62
N GLY A 234 -15.24 -14.63 -17.79
CA GLY A 234 -14.49 -15.84 -17.50
C GLY A 234 -13.39 -16.11 -18.53
N LEU A 235 -12.28 -16.72 -18.10
CA LEU A 235 -11.10 -16.93 -18.94
C LEU A 235 -11.40 -17.79 -20.17
N GLN A 236 -12.32 -18.75 -20.09
CA GLN A 236 -12.69 -19.59 -21.24
C GLN A 236 -13.20 -18.76 -22.41
N ALA A 237 -14.11 -17.81 -22.16
CA ALA A 237 -14.67 -16.95 -23.20
C ALA A 237 -13.60 -16.04 -23.81
N VAL A 238 -12.70 -15.51 -22.98
CA VAL A 238 -11.58 -14.66 -23.43
C VAL A 238 -10.59 -15.46 -24.27
N VAL A 239 -10.20 -16.66 -23.84
CA VAL A 239 -9.30 -17.55 -24.61
C VAL A 239 -9.91 -17.85 -25.98
N ASN A 240 -11.19 -18.22 -26.03
CA ASN A 240 -11.88 -18.56 -27.28
C ASN A 240 -11.95 -17.35 -28.22
N GLU A 241 -12.32 -16.17 -27.71
CA GLU A 241 -12.38 -14.92 -28.49
C GLU A 241 -11.00 -14.56 -29.07
N VAL A 242 -9.97 -14.55 -28.21
CA VAL A 242 -8.60 -14.19 -28.58
C VAL A 242 -8.04 -15.17 -29.62
N PHE A 243 -8.18 -16.48 -29.41
CA PHE A 243 -7.68 -17.47 -30.37
C PHE A 243 -8.43 -17.41 -31.69
N ALA A 244 -9.76 -17.24 -31.68
CA ALA A 244 -10.55 -17.10 -32.91
C ALA A 244 -10.20 -15.83 -33.72
N ALA A 245 -9.69 -14.79 -33.06
CA ALA A 245 -9.28 -13.55 -33.70
C ALA A 245 -7.92 -13.67 -34.42
N TYR A 246 -6.95 -14.34 -33.81
CA TYR A 246 -5.56 -14.35 -34.29
C TYR A 246 -5.10 -15.65 -34.95
N LEU A 247 -5.69 -16.79 -34.59
CA LEU A 247 -5.25 -18.11 -35.06
C LEU A 247 -6.21 -18.63 -36.13
N ASP A 248 -5.66 -19.31 -37.12
CA ASP A 248 -6.46 -20.05 -38.09
C ASP A 248 -6.79 -21.47 -37.60
N ASN A 249 -7.63 -22.17 -38.36
CA ASN A 249 -8.05 -23.54 -38.04
C ASN A 249 -6.92 -24.57 -38.24
N SER A 250 -5.74 -24.18 -38.77
CA SER A 250 -4.60 -25.07 -38.98
C SER A 250 -3.76 -25.28 -37.72
N CYS A 251 -3.96 -24.45 -36.69
CA CYS A 251 -3.36 -24.65 -35.36
C CYS A 251 -4.03 -25.85 -34.67
N SER A 252 -3.63 -27.07 -35.05
CA SER A 252 -4.16 -28.36 -34.57
C SER A 252 -4.01 -28.58 -33.05
N SER A 253 -3.22 -27.75 -32.38
CA SER A 253 -2.95 -27.81 -30.94
C SER A 253 -3.78 -26.84 -30.10
N ILE A 254 -4.74 -26.10 -30.66
CA ILE A 254 -5.58 -25.15 -29.90
C ILE A 254 -6.20 -25.79 -28.66
N SER A 255 -6.81 -26.98 -28.79
CA SER A 255 -7.43 -27.69 -27.67
C SER A 255 -6.44 -27.99 -26.55
N ASN A 256 -5.23 -28.44 -26.90
CA ASN A 256 -4.15 -28.68 -25.93
C ASN A 256 -3.71 -27.40 -25.22
N TYR A 257 -3.65 -26.26 -25.93
CA TYR A 257 -3.33 -24.98 -25.31
C TYR A 257 -4.42 -24.49 -24.37
N VAL A 258 -5.69 -24.61 -24.77
CA VAL A 258 -6.85 -24.27 -23.92
C VAL A 258 -6.79 -25.09 -22.62
N THR A 259 -6.61 -26.41 -22.70
CA THR A 259 -6.50 -27.27 -21.52
C THR A 259 -5.33 -26.87 -20.62
N LYS A 260 -4.16 -26.51 -21.20
CA LYS A 260 -3.01 -26.06 -20.41
C LYS A 260 -3.29 -24.76 -19.67
N ILE A 261 -3.91 -23.78 -20.33
CA ILE A 261 -4.31 -22.53 -19.66
C ILE A 261 -5.29 -22.86 -18.53
N GLN A 262 -6.29 -23.70 -18.79
CA GLN A 262 -7.26 -24.11 -17.78
C GLN A 262 -6.59 -24.76 -16.56
N THR A 263 -5.57 -25.61 -16.77
CA THR A 263 -4.80 -26.21 -15.66
C THR A 263 -3.99 -25.18 -14.88
N ILE A 264 -3.31 -24.25 -15.55
CA ILE A 264 -2.50 -23.20 -14.90
C ILE A 264 -3.38 -22.28 -14.05
N PHE A 265 -4.55 -21.91 -14.57
CA PHE A 265 -5.51 -21.06 -13.88
C PHE A 265 -6.53 -21.86 -13.06
N ALA A 266 -6.31 -23.16 -12.87
CA ALA A 266 -7.09 -23.96 -11.93
C ALA A 266 -6.98 -23.33 -10.53
N SER A 267 -8.04 -23.45 -9.74
CA SER A 267 -8.13 -22.76 -8.44
C SER A 267 -7.91 -21.24 -8.52
N ASN A 268 -8.27 -20.63 -9.67
CA ASN A 268 -8.17 -19.19 -9.93
C ASN A 268 -6.73 -18.65 -9.83
N GLY A 269 -5.77 -19.41 -10.37
CA GLY A 269 -4.37 -18.98 -10.45
C GLY A 269 -3.69 -18.78 -9.10
N GLY A 270 -4.19 -19.42 -8.03
CA GLY A 270 -3.58 -19.37 -6.70
C GLY A 270 -3.79 -18.07 -5.93
N VAL A 271 -4.71 -17.19 -6.35
CA VAL A 271 -5.05 -15.98 -5.60
C VAL A 271 -5.64 -16.35 -4.23
N LYS A 272 -4.93 -15.96 -3.16
CA LYS A 272 -5.38 -16.14 -1.78
C LYS A 272 -6.21 -14.93 -1.35
N THR A 273 -7.41 -15.16 -0.82
CA THR A 273 -8.34 -14.09 -0.43
C THR A 273 -8.38 -13.83 1.07
N SER A 274 -7.91 -14.77 1.89
CA SER A 274 -7.91 -14.66 3.35
C SER A 274 -6.54 -14.99 3.95
N GLY A 275 -6.26 -14.40 5.12
CA GLY A 275 -5.07 -14.69 5.91
C GLY A 275 -3.74 -14.21 5.32
N VAL A 276 -3.76 -13.50 4.20
CA VAL A 276 -2.56 -12.92 3.55
C VAL A 276 -2.28 -11.48 3.95
N CYS A 277 -3.34 -10.73 4.30
CA CYS A 277 -3.26 -9.34 4.73
C CYS A 277 -3.58 -9.25 6.22
N SER A 278 -2.65 -8.67 6.97
CA SER A 278 -2.79 -8.47 8.40
C SER A 278 -3.33 -7.07 8.69
N SER A 279 -4.42 -6.99 9.44
CA SER A 279 -4.93 -5.74 10.02
C SER A 279 -4.07 -5.26 11.18
N THR A 280 -3.20 -6.13 11.70
CA THR A 280 -2.41 -5.95 12.94
C THR A 280 -0.91 -5.74 12.67
N THR A 281 -0.51 -5.70 11.40
CA THR A 281 0.86 -5.38 10.99
C THR A 281 0.91 -3.97 10.39
N VAL A 282 0.98 -2.96 11.25
CA VAL A 282 1.13 -1.55 10.87
C VAL A 282 2.59 -1.09 10.93
N PHE A 283 2.90 0.01 10.24
CA PHE A 283 4.25 0.59 10.12
C PHE A 283 5.31 -0.35 9.52
N GLN A 284 4.88 -1.36 8.77
CA GLN A 284 5.76 -2.32 8.12
C GLN A 284 5.20 -2.67 6.74
N LYS A 285 6.09 -3.07 5.82
CA LYS A 285 5.66 -3.69 4.56
C LYS A 285 5.00 -5.03 4.84
N GLN A 286 3.94 -5.31 4.09
CA GLN A 286 3.29 -6.61 4.11
C GLN A 286 3.45 -7.28 2.74
N PRO A 287 4.66 -7.76 2.37
CA PRO A 287 4.94 -8.22 1.01
C PRO A 287 4.02 -9.36 0.55
N ASN A 288 3.57 -10.22 1.48
CA ASN A 288 2.61 -11.28 1.17
C ASN A 288 1.23 -10.72 0.79
N CYS A 289 0.78 -9.67 1.48
CA CYS A 289 -0.46 -8.97 1.17
C CYS A 289 -0.31 -8.19 -0.14
N GLU A 290 0.71 -7.35 -0.23
CA GLU A 290 1.00 -6.47 -1.37
C GLU A 290 1.32 -7.23 -2.66
N GLY A 291 1.62 -8.53 -2.59
CA GLY A 291 1.81 -9.42 -3.74
C GLY A 291 0.68 -10.43 -3.95
N ALA A 292 -0.37 -10.45 -3.12
CA ALA A 292 -1.42 -11.47 -3.19
C ALA A 292 -2.18 -11.48 -4.54
N GLN A 293 -2.30 -10.32 -5.19
CA GLN A 293 -2.88 -10.17 -6.53
C GLN A 293 -2.04 -10.79 -7.66
N GLN A 294 -0.80 -11.21 -7.39
CA GLN A 294 0.05 -11.90 -8.36
C GLN A 294 -0.32 -13.37 -8.55
N GLY A 295 -1.09 -13.95 -7.63
CA GLY A 295 -1.39 -15.39 -7.63
C GLY A 295 -0.12 -16.24 -7.46
N ASP A 296 -0.14 -17.45 -8.01
CA ASP A 296 0.97 -18.39 -7.93
C ASP A 296 2.22 -17.84 -8.67
N SER A 297 3.37 -17.85 -7.99
CA SER A 297 4.65 -17.38 -8.51
C SER A 297 5.21 -18.27 -9.62
N THR A 298 4.77 -19.52 -9.71
CA THR A 298 5.24 -20.49 -10.72
C THR A 298 4.58 -20.33 -12.08
N ILE A 299 3.50 -19.53 -12.20
CA ILE A 299 2.77 -19.36 -13.47
C ILE A 299 3.69 -18.84 -14.57
N ASP A 300 4.59 -17.89 -14.26
CA ASP A 300 5.51 -17.33 -15.25
C ASP A 300 6.49 -18.40 -15.78
N SER A 301 6.97 -19.31 -14.93
CA SER A 301 7.86 -20.40 -15.36
C SER A 301 7.10 -21.49 -16.12
N GLN A 302 5.88 -21.83 -15.70
CA GLN A 302 4.99 -22.78 -16.37
C GLN A 302 4.61 -22.33 -17.78
N VAL A 303 4.41 -21.02 -17.97
CA VAL A 303 4.09 -20.42 -19.28
C VAL A 303 5.33 -20.33 -20.20
N SER A 304 6.54 -20.27 -19.63
CA SER A 304 7.78 -19.96 -20.37
C SER A 304 8.62 -21.17 -20.78
N SER A 305 8.46 -22.33 -20.15
CA SER A 305 9.34 -23.47 -20.41
C SER A 305 8.98 -24.22 -21.70
N ALA A 306 10.00 -24.47 -22.55
CA ALA A 306 9.92 -25.44 -23.66
C ALA A 306 10.01 -26.90 -23.17
N ARG A 307 10.38 -27.11 -21.90
CA ARG A 307 10.41 -28.39 -21.19
C ARG A 307 9.36 -28.39 -20.08
N PHE A 308 8.12 -28.60 -20.50
CA PHE A 308 6.90 -28.60 -19.71
C PHE A 308 6.72 -29.88 -18.83
N LEU A 309 7.66 -30.85 -18.87
CA LEU A 309 7.43 -32.19 -18.30
C LEU A 309 8.16 -32.54 -16.98
N GLU A 310 9.03 -31.69 -16.41
CA GLU A 310 9.94 -32.17 -15.35
C GLU A 310 9.92 -31.43 -14.01
N GLN A 311 9.13 -30.37 -13.81
CA GLN A 311 9.15 -29.66 -12.52
C GLN A 311 7.76 -29.27 -12.04
N MET A 312 7.06 -30.26 -11.46
CA MET A 312 6.06 -30.00 -10.43
C MET A 312 6.75 -30.01 -9.07
N GLY A 313 7.33 -28.87 -8.70
CA GLY A 313 7.70 -28.56 -7.33
C GLY A 313 6.83 -27.42 -6.86
N PHE A 314 5.82 -27.71 -6.03
CA PHE A 314 5.05 -26.68 -5.34
C PHE A 314 5.98 -26.00 -4.31
N GLU A 315 6.63 -24.90 -4.67
CA GLU A 315 7.08 -23.97 -3.65
C GLU A 315 5.85 -23.19 -3.18
N ASN A 316 5.25 -23.70 -2.10
CA ASN A 316 4.32 -22.92 -1.30
C ASN A 316 4.98 -21.58 -0.99
N ILE A 317 4.35 -20.47 -1.38
CA ILE A 317 4.63 -19.16 -0.80
C ILE A 317 4.40 -19.32 0.71
N ARG A 318 5.50 -19.54 1.43
CA ARG A 318 5.52 -19.54 2.89
C ARG A 318 5.09 -18.14 3.27
N VAL A 319 3.91 -18.02 3.86
CA VAL A 319 3.50 -16.79 4.54
C VAL A 319 4.44 -16.67 5.73
N LEU A 320 5.58 -16.01 5.53
CA LEU A 320 6.38 -15.52 6.64
C LEU A 320 5.51 -14.44 7.29
N GLN A 321 4.73 -14.84 8.29
CA GLN A 321 4.04 -13.91 9.16
C GLN A 321 5.12 -13.14 9.91
N SER A 322 5.29 -11.86 9.57
CA SER A 322 5.95 -10.92 10.45
C SER A 322 5.22 -10.92 11.79
N ALA A 323 5.95 -10.85 12.90
CA ALA A 323 5.33 -10.76 14.21
C ALA A 323 4.34 -9.59 14.25
N ASP A 324 3.14 -9.83 14.80
CA ASP A 324 2.13 -8.79 14.97
C ASP A 324 2.71 -7.61 15.76
N SER A 325 2.43 -6.38 15.30
CA SER A 325 2.95 -5.14 15.90
C SER A 325 1.87 -4.36 16.65
N THR A 326 0.74 -5.00 16.97
CA THR A 326 -0.49 -4.38 17.49
C THR A 326 -1.28 -5.32 18.40
N THR A 327 -2.14 -4.77 19.25
CA THR A 327 -3.20 -5.48 19.96
C THR A 327 -4.57 -4.96 19.49
N SER A 328 -5.50 -5.85 19.13
CA SER A 328 -6.87 -5.46 18.75
C SER A 328 -7.76 -5.36 20.00
N SER A 329 -8.54 -4.29 20.13
CA SER A 329 -9.42 -4.10 21.28
C SER A 329 -10.75 -3.41 20.90
N SER A 330 -11.70 -3.31 21.85
CA SER A 330 -12.96 -2.58 21.65
C SER A 330 -12.77 -1.06 21.49
N GLY A 331 -11.62 -0.53 21.95
CA GLY A 331 -11.13 0.82 21.65
C GLY A 331 -9.88 0.80 20.77
N GLY A 332 -9.29 1.96 20.52
CA GLY A 332 -8.05 2.09 19.73
C GLY A 332 -8.25 2.77 18.38
N VAL A 333 -7.17 2.85 17.60
CA VAL A 333 -7.07 3.68 16.41
C VAL A 333 -7.96 3.17 15.27
N ASN A 334 -8.59 4.11 14.56
CA ASN A 334 -9.17 3.85 13.25
C ASN A 334 -8.05 3.81 12.18
N ILE A 335 -7.73 2.62 11.70
CA ILE A 335 -6.70 2.40 10.68
C ILE A 335 -7.23 2.57 9.26
N LEU A 336 -8.54 2.58 9.03
CA LEU A 336 -9.13 2.79 7.70
C LEU A 336 -9.58 4.25 7.55
N VAL A 337 -8.71 5.10 7.01
CA VAL A 337 -8.97 6.54 6.81
C VAL A 337 -9.07 6.86 5.33
N THR A 338 -10.21 7.40 4.91
CA THR A 338 -10.50 7.71 3.51
C THR A 338 -9.96 9.09 3.11
N SER A 339 -9.82 9.38 1.81
CA SER A 339 -9.65 10.75 1.34
C SER A 339 -10.32 10.99 0.00
N THR A 340 -10.69 12.24 -0.27
CA THR A 340 -11.08 12.69 -1.61
C THR A 340 -9.96 12.47 -2.63
N THR A 341 -8.69 12.49 -2.21
CA THR A 341 -7.54 12.18 -3.08
C THR A 341 -7.45 10.70 -3.47
N ASP A 342 -8.20 9.79 -2.82
CA ASP A 342 -8.30 8.39 -3.25
C ASP A 342 -8.89 8.28 -4.67
N SER A 343 -9.70 9.26 -5.10
CA SER A 343 -10.25 9.33 -6.46
C SER A 343 -9.19 9.55 -7.55
N SER A 344 -7.97 9.99 -7.18
CA SER A 344 -6.86 10.14 -8.12
C SER A 344 -6.12 8.83 -8.40
N ILE A 345 -6.41 7.75 -7.65
CA ILE A 345 -5.79 6.45 -7.82
C ILE A 345 -6.29 5.82 -9.12
N ASP A 346 -5.40 5.76 -10.11
CA ASP A 346 -5.67 5.13 -11.39
C ASP A 346 -5.09 3.70 -11.45
N PRO A 347 -5.52 2.88 -12.43
CA PRO A 347 -5.04 1.51 -12.56
C PRO A 347 -3.61 1.41 -13.10
N ASP A 348 -3.03 2.49 -13.65
CA ASP A 348 -1.68 2.51 -14.21
C ASP A 348 -0.64 2.98 -13.17
N GLY A 349 -1.11 3.41 -12.00
CA GLY A 349 -0.30 3.93 -10.90
C GLY A 349 0.06 5.40 -11.04
N ASN A 350 -0.58 6.15 -11.94
CA ASN A 350 -0.42 7.60 -11.98
C ASN A 350 -1.31 8.23 -10.92
N VAL A 351 -0.66 8.90 -9.98
CA VAL A 351 -1.29 9.62 -8.88
C VAL A 351 -0.49 10.88 -8.64
N ASP A 352 -1.17 11.96 -8.29
CA ASP A 352 -0.49 13.16 -7.80
C ASP A 352 0.03 12.92 -6.38
N THR A 353 1.33 12.67 -6.30
CA THR A 353 2.06 12.47 -5.06
C THR A 353 2.84 13.72 -4.64
N THR A 354 2.60 14.87 -5.30
CA THR A 354 3.24 16.11 -4.89
C THR A 354 2.78 16.49 -3.48
N THR A 355 3.76 16.73 -2.61
CA THR A 355 3.52 17.19 -1.24
C THR A 355 3.73 18.69 -1.20
N ASP A 356 2.82 19.43 -0.57
CA ASP A 356 3.00 20.85 -0.29
C ASP A 356 4.36 21.11 0.37
N SER A 357 4.98 22.26 0.09
CA SER A 357 6.29 22.59 0.67
C SER A 357 6.19 22.69 2.19
N LEU A 358 6.74 21.70 2.90
CA LEU A 358 6.98 21.80 4.32
C LEU A 358 8.11 22.82 4.53
N GLY A 359 7.75 24.02 4.99
CA GLY A 359 8.71 25.09 5.25
C GLY A 359 9.75 24.64 6.28
N SER A 360 11.03 24.97 6.04
CA SER A 360 12.11 24.70 6.98
C SER A 360 11.98 25.58 8.22
N SER A 361 11.46 25.06 9.33
CA SER A 361 11.48 25.74 10.63
C SER A 361 12.86 25.61 11.27
N LEU A 362 13.89 26.23 10.67
CA LEU A 362 15.25 26.24 11.21
C LEU A 362 15.52 27.38 12.22
N LEU A 363 14.50 28.10 12.67
CA LEU A 363 14.67 29.22 13.58
C LEU A 363 13.85 29.03 14.86
N SER A 364 14.53 28.78 15.98
CA SER A 364 14.58 29.74 17.13
C SER A 364 14.78 29.09 18.51
N SER A 365 14.49 27.80 18.73
CA SER A 365 14.50 27.25 20.10
C SER A 365 15.90 27.04 20.68
N PHE A 366 16.89 26.65 19.86
CA PHE A 366 18.27 26.46 20.31
C PHE A 366 19.02 27.79 20.54
N LEU A 367 18.69 28.83 19.76
CA LEU A 367 19.26 30.18 19.92
C LEU A 367 18.65 30.90 21.14
N LEU A 368 17.37 30.69 21.43
CA LEU A 368 16.71 31.26 22.62
C LEU A 368 17.20 30.62 23.93
N SER A 369 17.42 29.30 23.95
CA SER A 369 17.93 28.62 25.15
C SER A 369 19.40 28.94 25.44
N SER A 370 20.23 29.08 24.40
CA SER A 370 21.63 29.49 24.57
C SER A 370 21.79 30.98 24.92
N LEU A 371 20.90 31.88 24.46
CA LEU A 371 20.85 33.26 24.94
C LEU A 371 20.43 33.34 26.42
N ALA A 372 19.43 32.56 26.84
CA ALA A 372 18.96 32.56 28.22
C ALA A 372 20.04 32.07 29.21
N VAL A 373 20.85 31.07 28.81
CA VAL A 373 22.00 30.61 29.59
C VAL A 373 23.11 31.67 29.62
N LEU A 374 23.34 32.40 28.52
CA LEU A 374 24.31 33.50 28.50
C LEU A 374 23.90 34.65 29.45
N PHE A 375 22.62 34.99 29.50
CA PHE A 375 22.07 36.00 30.41
C PHE A 375 22.13 35.59 31.89
N LEU A 376 22.04 34.28 32.19
CA LEU A 376 22.19 33.72 33.54
C LEU A 376 23.65 33.60 34.01
N ILE A 377 24.62 33.68 33.10
CA ILE A 377 26.06 33.68 33.42
C ILE A 377 26.59 35.11 33.58
N LEU A 378 25.91 36.11 32.99
CA LEU A 378 26.29 37.52 33.04
C LEU A 378 25.66 38.31 34.20
N TYR A 379 24.77 37.68 34.98
CA TYR A 379 24.19 38.18 36.23
C TYR A 379 24.61 37.27 37.38
#